data_AF-A0A7J8ZG18-F1
#
_entry.id   AF-A0A7J8ZG18-F1
#
_cell.length_a   1.000
_cell.length_b   1.000
_cell.length_c   1.000
_cell.angle_alpha   90.00
_cell.angle_beta   90.00
_cell.angle_gamma   90.00
#
_symmetry.space_group_name_H-M   'P 1'
#
loop_
_entity.id
_entity.type
_entity.pdbx_description
1 polymer ?
#
loop_
_entity_poly.entity_id
_entity_poly.type
_entity_poly.pdbx_seq_one_letter_code
_entity_poly.pdbx_strand_id
1 'polypeptide(L)'
;MLRYVAGNGFHVVGAHTDSPCLKLKPVSKVKKADYLEVGVQTYGGGLWHTWFDRDLTVAGRVMIREEKGGSVSYSHRLVRIEEPIMRVPTLAIHLDSRGVNDGFKVNTQNHLLPVLATSVKVELNKEFAENGHHAILTQIIATKLGCQPDQICDFELQACDTQPSIVAGAAKEFIFSGRLDNLCMSFCSLKALIDATSSESDLENESGVGMVALFDHEEVGSNSAQGAGSPAMLDALSRITNSFTSDSKVFTAPLPMLTKAIQRSFLVSADMAHALHPNYMDKHEENHQPKLHGGLVIKHNANQRYATNAVTSFIFREIAMKHNIPIQ
;
A
#
# COMPACT_ATOMS: atom_id res chain seq x y z
N MET A 1 13.41 -27.78 15.30
CA MET A 1 12.82 -28.49 14.14
C MET A 1 11.30 -28.29 14.19
N LEU A 2 10.69 -27.69 13.18
CA LEU A 2 9.25 -27.35 13.14
C LEU A 2 8.38 -28.62 13.31
N ARG A 3 7.40 -28.62 14.24
CA ARG A 3 6.53 -29.78 14.51
C ARG A 3 5.24 -29.81 13.68
N TYR A 4 5.19 -29.03 12.61
CA TYR A 4 4.02 -28.95 11.75
C TYR A 4 3.71 -30.31 11.11
N VAL A 5 2.43 -30.70 11.18
CA VAL A 5 1.88 -31.86 10.49
C VAL A 5 0.68 -31.39 9.67
N ALA A 6 0.47 -31.97 8.49
CA ALA A 6 -0.65 -31.62 7.63
C ALA A 6 -1.99 -31.63 8.40
N GLY A 7 -2.74 -30.53 8.28
CA GLY A 7 -3.98 -30.31 9.04
C GLY A 7 -3.80 -29.59 10.38
N ASN A 8 -2.59 -29.15 10.74
CA ASN A 8 -2.41 -28.12 11.77
C ASN A 8 -2.76 -26.72 11.23
N GLY A 9 -2.99 -25.78 12.14
CA GLY A 9 -3.50 -24.45 11.81
C GLY A 9 -2.45 -23.48 11.27
N PHE A 10 -2.93 -22.40 10.67
CA PHE A 10 -2.16 -21.23 10.28
C PHE A 10 -2.48 -20.06 11.21
N HIS A 11 -1.45 -19.35 11.65
CA HIS A 11 -1.56 -18.13 12.43
C HIS A 11 -1.20 -16.97 11.50
N VAL A 12 -2.23 -16.33 10.93
CA VAL A 12 -2.09 -15.38 9.84
C VAL A 12 -2.27 -13.95 10.35
N VAL A 13 -1.39 -13.04 9.95
CA VAL A 13 -1.64 -11.60 10.01
C VAL A 13 -1.71 -11.05 8.59
N GLY A 14 -2.88 -10.52 8.22
CA GLY A 14 -3.13 -9.95 6.90
C GLY A 14 -3.16 -8.42 6.95
N ALA A 15 -2.45 -7.75 6.04
CA ALA A 15 -2.49 -6.29 5.87
C ALA A 15 -2.41 -5.94 4.37
N HIS A 16 -2.34 -4.66 4.01
CA HIS A 16 -2.17 -4.24 2.62
C HIS A 16 -1.00 -3.26 2.43
N THR A 17 -0.53 -3.22 1.18
CA THR A 17 0.70 -2.55 0.74
C THR A 17 0.43 -1.29 -0.07
N ASP A 18 -0.81 -1.12 -0.54
CA ASP A 18 -1.26 0.04 -1.26
C ASP A 18 -1.83 1.12 -0.32
N SER A 19 -1.87 2.35 -0.84
CA SER A 19 -2.49 3.51 -0.20
C SER A 19 -3.10 4.39 -1.29
N PRO A 20 -4.07 5.27 -0.96
CA PRO A 20 -4.63 6.18 -1.94
C PRO A 20 -3.56 7.11 -2.49
N CYS A 21 -3.49 7.23 -3.81
CA CYS A 21 -2.47 8.02 -4.49
C CYS A 21 -2.90 8.53 -5.86
N LEU A 22 -2.09 9.41 -6.44
CA LEU A 22 -2.19 9.78 -7.85
C LEU A 22 -1.28 8.86 -8.67
N LYS A 23 -1.84 8.00 -9.52
CA LYS A 23 -1.08 7.18 -10.47
C LYS A 23 -0.94 7.91 -11.80
N LEU A 24 0.20 7.78 -12.47
CA LEU A 24 0.38 8.33 -13.82
C LEU A 24 -0.53 7.59 -14.79
N LYS A 25 -1.12 8.31 -15.75
CA LYS A 25 -1.88 7.71 -16.84
C LYS A 25 -0.94 7.04 -17.85
N PRO A 26 -1.41 5.98 -18.56
CA PRO A 26 -0.63 5.33 -19.63
C PRO A 26 -0.16 6.29 -20.72
N VAL A 27 -0.92 7.36 -20.99
CA VAL A 27 -0.49 8.52 -21.77
C VAL A 27 -0.58 9.72 -20.85
N SER A 28 0.55 10.09 -20.25
CA SER A 28 0.60 11.15 -19.23
C SER A 28 0.97 12.52 -19.81
N LYS A 29 1.30 12.62 -21.09
CA LYS A 29 1.63 13.91 -21.71
C LYS A 29 0.42 14.84 -21.75
N VAL A 30 0.46 15.94 -20.99
CA VAL A 30 -0.51 17.04 -21.08
C VAL A 30 0.24 18.35 -21.24
N LYS A 31 -0.17 19.19 -22.20
CA LYS A 31 0.34 20.55 -22.37
C LYS A 31 -0.82 21.54 -22.28
N LYS A 32 -0.70 22.52 -21.39
CA LYS A 32 -1.66 23.63 -21.25
C LYS A 32 -0.89 24.94 -21.21
N ALA A 33 -1.21 25.84 -22.14
CA ALA A 33 -0.39 27.02 -22.40
C ALA A 33 1.10 26.60 -22.52
N ASP A 34 1.98 27.24 -21.76
CA ASP A 34 3.41 26.96 -21.75
C ASP A 34 3.83 25.91 -20.71
N TYR A 35 2.90 25.32 -19.97
CA TYR A 35 3.20 24.31 -18.95
C TYR A 35 3.11 22.89 -19.48
N LEU A 36 4.08 22.07 -19.06
CA LEU A 36 4.10 20.63 -19.24
C LEU A 36 3.55 19.99 -17.96
N GLU A 37 2.33 19.46 -18.07
CA GLU A 37 1.63 18.77 -16.99
C GLU A 37 1.71 17.25 -17.17
N VAL A 38 1.63 16.53 -16.06
CA VAL A 38 1.56 15.07 -16.04
C VAL A 38 0.12 14.63 -15.80
N GLY A 39 -0.46 13.93 -16.77
CA GLY A 39 -1.76 13.30 -16.65
C GLY A 39 -1.72 12.22 -15.57
N VAL A 40 -2.56 12.37 -14.55
CA VAL A 40 -2.71 11.43 -13.43
C VAL A 40 -4.15 10.92 -13.32
N GLN A 41 -4.31 9.80 -12.61
CA GLN A 41 -5.58 9.21 -12.23
C GLN A 41 -5.60 8.97 -10.72
N THR A 42 -6.77 9.13 -10.11
CA THR A 42 -6.98 8.86 -8.69
C THR A 42 -7.06 7.35 -8.44
N TYR A 43 -6.28 6.86 -7.49
CA TYR A 43 -6.31 5.47 -7.01
C TYR A 43 -6.76 5.46 -5.55
N GLY A 44 -7.80 4.70 -5.22
CA GLY A 44 -8.37 4.64 -3.86
C GLY A 44 -9.21 5.85 -3.45
N GLY A 45 -9.59 5.88 -2.17
CA GLY A 45 -10.44 6.92 -1.55
C GLY A 45 -9.68 8.13 -1.00
N GLY A 46 -8.78 8.73 -1.78
CA GLY A 46 -7.86 9.75 -1.28
C GLY A 46 -8.49 11.09 -0.89
N LEU A 47 -7.92 11.74 0.13
CA LEU A 47 -8.19 13.14 0.46
C LEU A 47 -7.45 14.07 -0.51
N TRP A 48 -7.97 14.21 -1.73
CA TRP A 48 -7.24 14.83 -2.85
C TRP A 48 -6.79 16.28 -2.63
N HIS A 49 -7.49 17.02 -1.78
CA HIS A 49 -7.08 18.39 -1.43
C HIS A 49 -5.72 18.44 -0.71
N THR A 50 -5.31 17.37 -0.03
CA THR A 50 -4.02 17.30 0.67
C THR A 50 -2.82 17.11 -0.26
N TRP A 51 -3.06 16.75 -1.53
CA TRP A 51 -2.02 16.58 -2.56
C TRP A 51 -1.63 17.90 -3.23
N PHE A 52 -2.43 18.95 -3.05
CA PHE A 52 -2.10 20.28 -3.51
C PHE A 52 -0.94 20.84 -2.70
N ASP A 53 -0.11 21.63 -3.38
CA ASP A 53 1.01 22.36 -2.80
C ASP A 53 2.05 21.50 -2.07
N ARG A 54 2.09 20.20 -2.41
CA ARG A 54 3.14 19.27 -2.02
C ARG A 54 4.25 19.22 -3.05
N ASP A 55 5.46 19.00 -2.54
CA ASP A 55 6.65 18.76 -3.34
C ASP A 55 6.66 17.27 -3.73
N LEU A 56 6.20 16.98 -4.95
CA LEU A 56 5.92 15.63 -5.41
C LEU A 56 7.03 15.09 -6.30
N THR A 57 7.21 13.78 -6.22
CA THR A 57 8.07 12.98 -7.09
C THR A 57 7.34 11.72 -7.57
N VAL A 58 7.98 10.89 -8.38
CA VAL A 58 7.44 9.61 -8.85
C VAL A 58 8.20 8.41 -8.27
N ALA A 59 7.46 7.34 -7.98
CA ALA A 59 8.01 6.04 -7.62
C ALA A 59 7.16 4.91 -8.20
N GLY A 60 7.73 3.74 -8.48
CA GLY A 60 7.00 2.58 -8.96
C GLY A 60 7.85 1.61 -9.77
N ARG A 61 7.24 0.95 -10.76
CA ARG A 61 7.92 -0.02 -11.64
C ARG A 61 8.00 0.48 -13.08
N VAL A 62 9.10 0.15 -13.75
CA VAL A 62 9.35 0.47 -15.16
C VAL A 62 9.73 -0.81 -15.89
N MET A 63 9.08 -1.07 -17.03
CA MET A 63 9.40 -2.17 -17.93
C MET A 63 10.52 -1.74 -18.87
N ILE A 64 11.60 -2.52 -18.91
CA ILE A 64 12.81 -2.22 -19.69
C ILE A 64 13.06 -3.33 -20.69
N ARG A 65 13.32 -2.94 -21.94
CA ARG A 65 13.87 -3.82 -22.98
C ARG A 65 15.39 -3.80 -22.94
N GLU A 66 15.98 -4.98 -22.83
CA GLU A 66 17.42 -5.19 -22.88
C GLU A 66 17.78 -5.98 -24.13
N GLU A 67 18.83 -5.56 -24.83
CA GLU A 67 19.36 -6.27 -25.99
C GLU A 67 20.82 -6.64 -25.73
N LYS A 68 21.10 -7.95 -25.68
CA LYS A 68 22.45 -8.47 -25.41
C LYS A 68 22.75 -9.62 -26.35
N GLY A 69 23.82 -9.48 -27.14
CA GLY A 69 24.26 -10.52 -28.07
C GLY A 69 23.20 -10.91 -29.12
N GLY A 70 22.36 -9.97 -29.55
CA GLY A 70 21.27 -10.20 -30.51
C GLY A 70 20.01 -10.85 -29.92
N SER A 71 19.96 -11.10 -28.60
CA SER A 71 18.75 -11.55 -27.90
C SER A 71 18.07 -10.37 -27.20
N VAL A 72 16.75 -10.29 -27.33
CA VAL A 72 15.91 -9.29 -26.66
C VAL A 72 15.24 -9.92 -25.45
N SER A 73 15.43 -9.31 -24.28
CA SER A 73 14.75 -9.65 -23.03
C SER A 73 13.99 -8.46 -22.46
N TYR A 74 12.97 -8.75 -21.65
CA TYR A 74 12.20 -7.74 -20.93
C TYR A 74 12.33 -8.00 -19.43
N SER A 75 12.59 -6.96 -18.67
CA SER A 75 12.62 -7.00 -17.22
C SER A 75 11.83 -5.81 -16.65
N HIS A 76 11.52 -5.85 -15.37
CA HIS A 76 11.01 -4.68 -14.67
C HIS A 76 12.01 -4.23 -13.61
N ARG A 77 12.17 -2.92 -13.43
CA ARG A 77 12.99 -2.32 -12.38
C ARG A 77 12.15 -1.37 -11.55
N LEU A 78 12.44 -1.30 -10.26
CA LEU A 78 11.85 -0.30 -9.38
C LEU A 78 12.61 1.01 -9.52
N VAL A 79 11.87 2.12 -9.50
CA VAL A 79 12.43 3.46 -9.56
C VAL A 79 11.76 4.34 -8.50
N ARG A 80 12.54 5.24 -7.90
CA ARG A 80 12.07 6.40 -7.15
C ARG A 80 12.99 7.54 -7.50
N ILE A 81 12.42 8.67 -7.90
CA ILE A 81 13.19 9.91 -8.07
C ILE A 81 13.20 10.63 -6.72
N GLU A 82 14.37 11.02 -6.23
CA GLU A 82 14.49 11.61 -4.89
C GLU A 82 14.10 13.10 -4.89
N GLU A 83 14.35 13.80 -5.99
CA GLU A 83 14.08 15.23 -6.11
C GLU A 83 12.58 15.53 -6.32
N PRO A 84 12.08 16.68 -5.80
CA PRO A 84 10.71 17.12 -6.04
C PRO A 84 10.57 17.70 -7.46
N ILE A 85 10.21 16.83 -8.40
CA ILE A 85 10.16 17.17 -9.83
C ILE A 85 8.82 17.78 -10.26
N MET A 86 7.75 17.66 -9.48
CA MET A 86 6.43 18.15 -9.88
C MET A 86 5.58 18.62 -8.69
N ARG A 87 4.54 19.40 -8.99
CA ARG A 87 3.64 19.96 -7.97
C ARG A 87 2.24 20.17 -8.52
N VAL A 88 1.21 19.93 -7.72
CA VAL A 88 -0.18 20.33 -8.02
C VAL A 88 -0.43 21.69 -7.37
N PRO A 89 -0.40 22.81 -8.11
CA PRO A 89 -0.55 24.14 -7.50
C PRO A 89 -2.01 24.45 -7.16
N THR A 90 -2.26 25.04 -6.00
CA THR A 90 -3.59 25.58 -5.67
C THR A 90 -3.87 26.87 -6.46
N LEU A 91 -5.12 27.05 -6.89
CA LEU A 91 -5.55 28.33 -7.48
C LEU A 91 -5.45 29.45 -6.44
N ALA A 92 -4.88 30.59 -6.81
CA ALA A 92 -4.78 31.73 -5.92
C ALA A 92 -6.16 32.19 -5.43
N ILE A 93 -6.31 32.41 -4.12
CA ILE A 93 -7.57 32.80 -3.48
C ILE A 93 -8.22 34.06 -4.09
N HIS A 94 -7.41 35.00 -4.57
CA HIS A 94 -7.87 36.23 -5.22
C HIS A 94 -8.66 35.98 -6.51
N LEU A 95 -8.45 34.83 -7.16
CA LEU A 95 -9.16 34.40 -8.36
C LEU A 95 -10.40 33.55 -8.03
N ASP A 96 -10.57 33.15 -6.78
CA ASP A 96 -11.72 32.39 -6.29
C ASP A 96 -12.68 33.27 -5.47
N SER A 97 -13.20 34.33 -6.10
CA SER A 97 -14.05 35.32 -5.42
C SER A 97 -15.39 34.78 -4.88
N ARG A 98 -15.80 33.56 -5.26
CA ARG A 98 -17.13 33.00 -4.92
C ARG A 98 -17.08 31.64 -4.21
N GLY A 99 -15.98 30.87 -4.29
CA GLY A 99 -15.87 29.52 -3.75
C GLY A 99 -15.21 29.40 -2.38
N VAL A 100 -14.50 30.43 -1.91
CA VAL A 100 -13.69 30.38 -0.67
C VAL A 100 -14.49 29.98 0.56
N ASN A 101 -15.75 30.43 0.66
CA ASN A 101 -16.62 30.13 1.81
C ASN A 101 -17.42 28.81 1.65
N ASP A 102 -17.49 28.26 0.44
CA ASP A 102 -18.30 27.07 0.10
C ASP A 102 -17.48 25.76 0.15
N GLY A 103 -16.22 25.86 0.60
CA GLY A 103 -15.28 24.74 0.70
C GLY A 103 -14.48 24.49 -0.58
N PHE A 104 -13.33 23.83 -0.41
CA PHE A 104 -12.41 23.55 -1.50
C PHE A 104 -12.91 22.42 -2.42
N LYS A 105 -13.51 22.78 -3.55
CA LYS A 105 -14.05 21.83 -4.53
C LYS A 105 -13.04 21.56 -5.65
N VAL A 106 -12.62 20.30 -5.75
CA VAL A 106 -11.62 19.86 -6.73
C VAL A 106 -12.27 19.03 -7.83
N ASN A 107 -12.07 19.43 -9.09
CA ASN A 107 -12.32 18.54 -10.22
C ASN A 107 -11.11 17.62 -10.39
N THR A 108 -11.26 16.34 -10.11
CA THR A 108 -10.14 15.37 -10.09
C THR A 108 -9.50 15.15 -11.46
N GLN A 109 -10.20 15.45 -12.55
CA GLN A 109 -9.69 15.31 -13.91
C GLN A 109 -8.95 16.56 -14.40
N ASN A 110 -9.32 17.75 -13.94
CA ASN A 110 -8.80 19.01 -14.48
C ASN A 110 -7.85 19.74 -13.52
N HIS A 111 -8.04 19.59 -12.20
CA HIS A 111 -7.36 20.40 -11.19
C HIS A 111 -6.26 19.62 -10.44
N LEU A 112 -6.10 18.30 -10.66
CA LEU A 112 -5.11 17.46 -9.98
C LEU A 112 -3.84 17.17 -10.80
N LEU A 113 -3.69 17.78 -11.98
CA LEU A 113 -2.55 17.51 -12.85
C LEU A 113 -1.30 18.21 -12.31
N PRO A 114 -0.23 17.48 -11.94
CA PRO A 114 1.00 18.10 -11.50
C PRO A 114 1.70 18.80 -12.65
N VAL A 115 2.21 20.00 -12.41
CA VAL A 115 3.12 20.72 -13.30
C VAL A 115 4.52 20.15 -13.13
N LEU A 116 5.15 19.74 -14.23
CA LEU A 116 6.50 19.17 -14.27
C LEU A 116 7.54 20.19 -14.73
N ALA A 117 7.23 20.96 -15.78
CA ALA A 117 8.15 21.91 -16.38
C ALA A 117 7.43 22.97 -17.23
N THR A 118 8.18 23.94 -17.75
CA THR A 118 7.71 24.88 -18.77
C THR A 118 8.33 24.52 -20.13
N SER A 119 7.61 24.83 -21.21
CA SER A 119 8.05 24.58 -22.59
C SER A 119 9.34 25.33 -22.90
N VAL A 120 9.50 26.56 -22.40
CA VAL A 120 10.70 27.40 -22.57
C VAL A 120 11.97 26.69 -22.08
N LYS A 121 11.91 26.05 -20.91
CA LYS A 121 13.08 25.37 -20.33
C LYS A 121 13.43 24.07 -21.08
N VAL A 122 12.44 23.42 -21.69
CA VAL A 122 12.64 22.18 -22.45
C VAL A 122 13.14 22.46 -23.87
N GLU A 123 12.71 23.54 -24.51
CA GLU A 123 13.21 23.95 -25.83
C GLU A 123 14.70 24.30 -25.85
N LEU A 124 15.28 24.66 -24.70
CA LEU A 124 16.73 24.84 -24.54
C LEU A 124 17.52 23.52 -24.52
N ASN A 125 16.84 22.38 -24.31
CA ASN A 125 17.44 21.04 -24.13
C ASN A 125 17.03 20.06 -25.24
N LYS A 126 16.69 20.55 -26.45
CA LYS A 126 16.14 19.76 -27.56
C LYS A 126 17.02 18.57 -27.95
N GLU A 127 16.60 17.35 -27.62
CA GLU A 127 17.18 16.13 -28.22
C GLU A 127 16.37 14.83 -28.01
N PHE A 128 15.04 14.85 -27.87
CA PHE A 128 14.32 13.65 -27.43
C PHE A 128 13.01 13.36 -28.15
N ALA A 129 12.80 12.09 -28.48
CA ALA A 129 11.56 11.56 -29.04
C ALA A 129 10.47 11.47 -27.95
N GLU A 130 9.23 11.79 -28.33
CA GLU A 130 8.08 11.74 -27.42
C GLU A 130 7.26 10.47 -27.67
N ASN A 131 7.04 9.67 -26.62
CA ASN A 131 6.30 8.41 -26.67
C ASN A 131 5.13 8.43 -25.67
N GLY A 132 4.11 9.27 -25.91
CA GLY A 132 2.94 9.38 -25.01
C GLY A 132 3.19 10.06 -23.64
N HIS A 133 4.46 10.32 -23.33
CA HIS A 133 4.94 11.02 -22.14
C HIS A 133 5.83 12.19 -22.53
N HIS A 134 5.98 13.18 -21.64
CA HIS A 134 6.95 14.26 -21.85
C HIS A 134 8.37 13.69 -21.81
N ALA A 135 9.19 14.01 -22.81
CA ALA A 135 10.55 13.49 -22.92
C ALA A 135 11.41 13.74 -21.67
N ILE A 136 11.24 14.89 -21.01
CA ILE A 136 11.96 15.22 -19.77
C ILE A 136 11.65 14.22 -18.63
N LEU A 137 10.41 13.72 -18.53
CA LEU A 137 10.04 12.71 -17.52
C LEU A 137 10.74 11.39 -17.83
N THR A 138 10.65 10.92 -19.08
CA THR A 138 11.29 9.68 -19.52
C THR A 138 12.80 9.74 -19.34
N GLN A 139 13.43 10.89 -19.64
CA GLN A 139 14.86 11.10 -19.46
C GLN A 139 15.28 11.04 -17.99
N ILE A 140 14.52 11.65 -17.07
CA ILE A 140 14.79 11.57 -15.62
C ILE A 140 14.75 10.11 -15.16
N ILE A 141 13.72 9.36 -15.57
CA ILE A 141 13.56 7.94 -15.23
C ILE A 141 14.71 7.10 -15.81
N ALA A 142 15.03 7.28 -17.10
CA ALA A 142 16.09 6.57 -17.79
C ALA A 142 17.47 6.82 -17.14
N THR A 143 17.75 8.09 -16.82
CA THR A 143 18.97 8.49 -16.11
C THR A 143 19.08 7.80 -14.75
N LYS A 144 17.99 7.76 -13.98
CA LYS A 144 17.95 7.09 -12.68
C LYS A 144 18.19 5.58 -12.79
N LEU A 145 17.68 4.95 -13.85
CA LEU A 145 17.79 3.51 -14.08
C LEU A 145 19.07 3.08 -14.81
N GLY A 146 19.86 4.05 -15.30
CA GLY A 146 21.05 3.80 -16.10
C GLY A 146 20.74 3.14 -17.46
N CYS A 147 19.60 3.47 -18.06
CA CYS A 147 19.20 3.00 -19.39
C CYS A 147 18.94 4.17 -20.34
N GLN A 148 18.75 3.86 -21.62
CA GLN A 148 18.32 4.85 -22.62
C GLN A 148 16.79 5.02 -22.59
N PRO A 149 16.26 6.21 -22.92
CA PRO A 149 14.82 6.45 -22.94
C PRO A 149 14.03 5.51 -23.86
N ASP A 150 14.61 5.08 -24.98
CA ASP A 150 14.00 4.15 -25.95
C ASP A 150 13.94 2.70 -25.45
N GLN A 151 14.68 2.37 -24.39
CA GLN A 151 14.59 1.08 -23.71
C GLN A 151 13.41 0.99 -22.74
N ILE A 152 12.80 2.12 -22.36
CA ILE A 152 11.62 2.13 -21.50
C ILE A 152 10.39 1.74 -22.34
N CYS A 153 9.80 0.58 -22.03
CA CYS A 153 8.64 0.06 -22.75
C CYS A 153 7.33 0.57 -22.19
N ASP A 154 7.22 0.60 -20.87
CA ASP A 154 6.00 1.00 -20.13
C ASP A 154 6.37 1.24 -18.65
N PHE A 155 5.47 1.83 -17.88
CA PHE A 155 5.65 1.96 -16.43
C PHE A 155 4.33 2.07 -15.67
N GLU A 156 4.38 1.66 -14.41
CA GLU A 156 3.38 1.99 -13.41
C GLU A 156 4.03 2.82 -12.32
N LEU A 157 3.79 4.13 -12.38
CA LEU A 157 4.34 5.10 -11.44
C LEU A 157 3.21 5.79 -10.68
N GLN A 158 3.47 6.04 -9.41
CA GLN A 158 2.64 6.86 -8.54
C GLN A 158 3.39 8.13 -8.17
N ALA A 159 2.66 9.24 -8.05
CA ALA A 159 3.14 10.43 -7.38
C ALA A 159 3.29 10.13 -5.89
N CYS A 160 4.33 10.68 -5.26
CA CYS A 160 4.53 10.58 -3.82
C CYS A 160 5.16 11.86 -3.26
N ASP A 161 4.83 12.19 -2.02
CA ASP A 161 5.45 13.29 -1.29
C ASP A 161 6.95 12.98 -1.06
N THR A 162 7.78 14.00 -1.25
CA THR A 162 9.22 13.95 -0.98
C THR A 162 9.54 14.22 0.48
N GLN A 163 8.61 14.81 1.25
CA GLN A 163 8.80 15.05 2.67
C GLN A 163 9.01 13.72 3.42
N PRO A 164 10.13 13.56 4.16
CA PRO A 164 10.40 12.34 4.91
C PRO A 164 9.47 12.21 6.13
N SER A 165 9.18 10.96 6.49
CA SER A 165 8.45 10.63 7.71
C SER A 165 9.30 10.94 8.95
N ILE A 166 8.68 11.49 10.00
CA ILE A 166 9.38 11.91 11.22
C ILE A 166 8.61 11.57 12.50
N VAL A 167 9.33 11.46 13.61
CA VAL A 167 8.75 11.56 14.95
C VAL A 167 8.59 13.03 15.30
N ALA A 168 7.39 13.44 15.69
CA ALA A 168 6.98 14.83 15.79
C ALA A 168 6.11 15.13 17.03
N GLY A 169 5.70 16.38 17.16
CA GLY A 169 5.00 16.91 18.35
C GLY A 169 5.96 17.46 19.40
N ALA A 170 5.45 18.32 20.29
CA ALA A 170 6.25 18.97 21.33
C ALA A 170 6.96 17.97 22.26
N ALA A 171 6.33 16.82 22.51
CA ALA A 171 6.89 15.72 23.29
C ALA A 171 7.47 14.56 22.45
N LYS A 172 7.58 14.72 21.12
CA LYS A 172 8.05 13.67 20.19
C LYS A 172 7.25 12.36 20.30
N GLU A 173 5.94 12.48 20.40
CA GLU A 173 5.02 11.36 20.65
C GLU A 173 4.19 10.96 19.41
N PHE A 174 4.28 11.70 18.31
CA PHE A 174 3.53 11.41 17.09
C PHE A 174 4.44 10.91 15.96
N ILE A 175 3.87 10.15 15.03
CA ILE A 175 4.50 9.80 13.76
C ILE A 175 3.79 10.59 12.66
N PHE A 176 4.51 11.49 11.99
CA PHE A 176 4.02 12.18 10.80
C PHE A 176 4.57 11.47 9.58
N SER A 177 3.69 10.82 8.81
CA SER A 177 4.07 10.04 7.65
C SER A 177 2.91 9.94 6.67
N GLY A 178 3.22 9.97 5.37
CA GLY A 178 2.30 9.43 4.37
C GLY A 178 2.19 7.92 4.49
N ARG A 179 1.08 7.33 4.00
CA ARG A 179 0.90 5.88 3.86
C ARG A 179 0.97 5.07 5.16
N LEU A 180 0.72 5.70 6.32
CA LEU A 180 0.54 4.94 7.57
C LEU A 180 -0.54 3.88 7.39
N ASP A 181 -1.64 4.29 6.74
CA ASP A 181 -2.62 3.44 6.10
C ASP A 181 -2.06 2.89 4.76
N ASN A 182 -1.62 1.64 4.67
CA ASN A 182 -1.50 0.66 5.76
C ASN A 182 -0.09 0.04 5.90
N LEU A 183 0.92 0.78 5.43
CA LEU A 183 2.32 0.34 5.59
C LEU A 183 2.73 0.22 7.06
N CYS A 184 2.06 0.91 7.97
CA CYS A 184 2.27 0.75 9.41
C CYS A 184 1.94 -0.67 9.86
N MET A 185 0.77 -1.21 9.51
CA MET A 185 0.41 -2.58 9.91
C MET A 185 1.16 -3.62 9.09
N SER A 186 1.46 -3.37 7.81
CA SER A 186 2.36 -4.22 7.02
C SER A 186 3.74 -4.36 7.67
N PHE A 187 4.33 -3.24 8.11
CA PHE A 187 5.59 -3.24 8.84
C PHE A 187 5.49 -4.01 10.16
N CYS A 188 4.48 -3.71 10.99
CA CYS A 188 4.31 -4.36 12.29
C CYS A 188 4.10 -5.87 12.14
N SER A 189 3.32 -6.31 11.15
CA SER A 189 3.06 -7.72 10.87
C SER A 189 4.33 -8.46 10.48
N LEU A 190 5.11 -7.90 9.55
CA LEU A 190 6.38 -8.48 9.13
C LEU A 190 7.40 -8.51 10.28
N LYS A 191 7.52 -7.40 11.01
CA LYS A 191 8.43 -7.30 12.16
C LYS A 191 8.08 -8.31 13.24
N ALA A 192 6.79 -8.47 13.56
CA ALA A 192 6.33 -9.47 14.53
C ALA A 192 6.68 -10.90 14.09
N LEU A 193 6.53 -11.25 12.80
CA LEU A 193 6.91 -12.57 12.30
C LEU A 193 8.44 -12.80 12.41
N ILE A 194 9.25 -11.80 12.06
CA ILE A 194 10.72 -11.87 12.23
C ILE A 194 11.07 -12.06 13.70
N ASP A 195 10.49 -11.25 14.58
CA ASP A 195 10.78 -11.29 16.01
C ASP A 195 10.35 -12.63 16.65
N ALA A 196 9.18 -13.17 16.25
CA ALA A 196 8.69 -14.48 16.68
C ALA A 196 9.51 -15.67 16.16
N THR A 197 10.44 -15.45 15.23
CA THR A 197 11.28 -16.50 14.62
C THR A 197 12.78 -16.19 14.76
N SER A 198 13.15 -15.36 15.75
CA SER A 198 14.52 -14.86 15.92
C SER A 198 15.52 -15.94 16.37
N SER A 199 15.06 -16.96 17.08
CA SER A 199 15.87 -18.11 17.49
C SER A 199 15.24 -19.43 17.05
N GLU A 200 16.07 -20.47 16.84
CA GLU A 200 15.57 -21.81 16.50
C GLU A 200 14.68 -22.39 17.60
N SER A 201 14.94 -22.04 18.87
CA SER A 201 14.14 -22.45 20.03
C SER A 201 12.72 -21.89 20.02
N ASP A 202 12.48 -20.74 19.39
CA ASP A 202 11.15 -20.13 19.32
C ASP A 202 10.16 -21.00 18.52
N LEU A 203 10.69 -21.80 17.59
CA LEU A 203 9.92 -22.69 16.72
C LEU A 203 9.89 -24.15 17.18
N GLU A 204 10.63 -24.53 18.22
CA GLU A 204 10.79 -25.94 18.64
C GLU A 204 9.47 -26.60 19.07
N ASN A 205 8.56 -25.81 19.63
CA ASN A 205 7.25 -26.27 20.09
C ASN A 205 6.11 -25.74 19.21
N GLU A 206 6.42 -25.02 18.14
CA GLU A 206 5.42 -24.50 17.23
C GLU A 206 4.86 -25.63 16.36
N SER A 207 3.53 -25.74 16.38
CA SER A 207 2.77 -26.79 15.71
C SER A 207 1.99 -26.25 14.51
N GLY A 208 1.73 -24.93 14.46
CA GLY A 208 1.12 -24.23 13.34
C GLY A 208 2.15 -23.58 12.42
N VAL A 209 1.64 -22.86 11.41
CA VAL A 209 2.45 -22.05 10.50
C VAL A 209 2.16 -20.57 10.75
N GLY A 210 3.17 -19.83 11.20
CA GLY A 210 3.13 -18.36 11.21
C GLY A 210 3.18 -17.81 9.79
N MET A 211 2.24 -16.93 9.43
CA MET A 211 2.12 -16.39 8.09
C MET A 211 1.79 -14.90 8.13
N VAL A 212 2.45 -14.13 7.27
CA VAL A 212 2.07 -12.74 6.98
C VAL A 212 1.66 -12.66 5.52
N ALA A 213 0.48 -12.11 5.27
CA ALA A 213 -0.07 -11.91 3.93
C ALA A 213 -0.30 -10.42 3.69
N LEU A 214 0.51 -9.83 2.81
CA LEU A 214 0.45 -8.40 2.48
C LEU A 214 -0.11 -8.25 1.06
N PHE A 215 -1.35 -7.77 0.96
CA PHE A 215 -2.07 -7.67 -0.31
C PHE A 215 -1.90 -6.29 -0.96
N ASP A 216 -2.09 -6.21 -2.26
CA ASP A 216 -2.24 -4.95 -3.01
C ASP A 216 -3.73 -4.75 -3.33
N HIS A 217 -4.11 -3.56 -3.81
CA HIS A 217 -5.46 -3.23 -4.24
C HIS A 217 -6.56 -3.25 -3.17
N GLU A 218 -6.24 -3.13 -1.89
CA GLU A 218 -7.28 -3.01 -0.85
C GLU A 218 -8.15 -1.77 -1.10
N GLU A 219 -7.50 -0.65 -1.42
CA GLU A 219 -8.13 0.67 -1.57
C GLU A 219 -9.10 0.77 -2.75
N VAL A 220 -9.10 -0.25 -3.62
CA VAL A 220 -9.95 -0.37 -4.80
C VAL A 220 -10.81 -1.63 -4.79
N GLY A 221 -10.93 -2.29 -3.63
CA GLY A 221 -11.87 -3.39 -3.39
C GLY A 221 -11.28 -4.81 -3.49
N SER A 222 -9.95 -4.95 -3.52
CA SER A 222 -9.20 -6.22 -3.44
C SER A 222 -9.41 -7.23 -4.56
N ASN A 223 -10.23 -6.93 -5.57
CA ASN A 223 -10.55 -7.84 -6.68
C ASN A 223 -9.50 -7.77 -7.80
N SER A 224 -8.34 -8.36 -7.54
CA SER A 224 -7.24 -8.47 -8.51
C SER A 224 -6.46 -9.78 -8.31
N ALA A 225 -5.50 -10.07 -9.18
CA ALA A 225 -4.67 -11.27 -9.06
C ALA A 225 -3.79 -11.29 -7.79
N GLN A 226 -3.47 -10.11 -7.23
CA GLN A 226 -2.63 -9.96 -6.04
C GLN A 226 -3.36 -9.35 -4.82
N GLY A 227 -4.66 -9.09 -4.95
CA GLY A 227 -5.47 -8.56 -3.85
C GLY A 227 -6.03 -9.65 -2.95
N ALA A 228 -6.67 -9.25 -1.86
CA ALA A 228 -7.23 -10.19 -0.88
C ALA A 228 -8.39 -11.05 -1.45
N GLY A 229 -9.01 -10.62 -2.56
CA GLY A 229 -10.01 -11.41 -3.29
C GLY A 229 -9.40 -12.49 -4.21
N SER A 230 -8.07 -12.55 -4.33
CA SER A 230 -7.36 -13.53 -5.16
C SER A 230 -7.34 -14.93 -4.52
N PRO A 231 -7.11 -15.99 -5.31
CA PRO A 231 -6.87 -17.33 -4.76
C PRO A 231 -5.48 -17.47 -4.12
N ALA A 232 -4.60 -16.46 -4.18
CA ALA A 232 -3.18 -16.59 -3.84
C ALA A 232 -2.94 -17.11 -2.42
N MET A 233 -3.72 -16.63 -1.44
CA MET A 233 -3.62 -17.11 -0.07
C MET A 233 -4.07 -18.57 0.04
N LEU A 234 -5.25 -18.91 -0.51
CA LEU A 234 -5.76 -20.28 -0.49
C LEU A 234 -4.81 -21.26 -1.19
N ASP A 235 -4.23 -20.86 -2.31
CA ASP A 235 -3.23 -21.64 -3.05
C ASP A 235 -1.96 -21.85 -2.22
N ALA A 236 -1.50 -20.83 -1.48
CA ALA A 236 -0.37 -20.96 -0.57
C ALA A 236 -0.67 -21.94 0.58
N LEU A 237 -1.82 -21.81 1.26
CA LEU A 237 -2.23 -22.75 2.31
C LEU A 237 -2.35 -24.18 1.79
N SER A 238 -2.93 -24.35 0.60
CA SER A 238 -3.07 -25.65 -0.08
C SER A 238 -1.70 -26.27 -0.38
N ARG A 239 -0.79 -25.52 -1.02
CA ARG A 239 0.56 -25.99 -1.36
C ARG A 239 1.38 -26.34 -0.13
N ILE A 240 1.33 -25.52 0.92
CA ILE A 240 2.01 -25.81 2.19
C ILE A 240 1.43 -27.09 2.78
N THR A 241 0.11 -27.18 2.96
CA THR A 241 -0.52 -28.36 3.55
C THR A 241 -0.16 -29.66 2.80
N ASN A 242 -0.21 -29.62 1.46
CA ASN A 242 0.09 -30.79 0.61
C ASN A 242 1.57 -31.18 0.63
N SER A 243 2.49 -30.24 0.88
CA SER A 243 3.91 -30.55 0.97
C SER A 243 4.26 -31.41 2.20
N PHE A 244 3.36 -31.46 3.20
CA PHE A 244 3.53 -32.24 4.44
C PHE A 244 2.58 -33.43 4.52
N THR A 245 1.82 -33.76 3.47
CA THR A 245 1.04 -35.00 3.40
C THR A 245 1.94 -36.14 2.90
N SER A 246 2.27 -37.08 3.79
CA SER A 246 3.21 -38.17 3.51
C SER A 246 2.68 -39.28 2.60
N ASP A 247 1.41 -39.22 2.17
CA ASP A 247 0.72 -40.33 1.50
C ASP A 247 0.39 -40.00 0.03
N SER A 248 1.31 -40.37 -0.86
CA SER A 248 1.15 -40.27 -2.32
C SER A 248 0.14 -41.26 -2.91
N LYS A 249 -0.56 -42.04 -2.07
CA LYS A 249 -1.53 -43.08 -2.50
C LYS A 249 -3.00 -42.75 -2.24
N VAL A 250 -3.31 -41.63 -1.59
CA VAL A 250 -4.69 -41.19 -1.37
C VAL A 250 -5.01 -40.06 -2.34
N PHE A 251 -5.32 -40.44 -3.59
CA PHE A 251 -5.85 -39.55 -4.63
C PHE A 251 -7.27 -39.05 -4.34
N THR A 252 -7.83 -39.29 -3.14
CA THR A 252 -9.13 -38.75 -2.72
C THR A 252 -8.92 -37.38 -2.10
N ALA A 253 -8.93 -36.37 -2.97
CA ALA A 253 -9.04 -34.91 -2.75
C ALA A 253 -8.11 -34.30 -1.67
N PRO A 254 -7.27 -33.29 -1.98
CA PRO A 254 -6.50 -32.50 -0.99
C PRO A 254 -7.36 -31.71 0.03
N LEU A 255 -8.68 -31.80 -0.06
CA LEU A 255 -9.65 -31.01 0.68
C LEU A 255 -9.75 -31.33 2.20
N PRO A 256 -9.63 -32.59 2.69
CA PRO A 256 -9.82 -32.89 4.10
C PRO A 256 -8.75 -32.27 5.01
N MET A 257 -7.46 -32.33 4.62
CA MET A 257 -6.38 -31.77 5.43
C MET A 257 -6.39 -30.24 5.40
N LEU A 258 -6.63 -29.64 4.24
CA LEU A 258 -6.77 -28.18 4.11
C LEU A 258 -7.97 -27.66 4.92
N THR A 259 -9.12 -28.32 4.85
CA THR A 259 -10.32 -27.94 5.63
C THR A 259 -10.04 -28.02 7.13
N LYS A 260 -9.36 -29.08 7.58
CA LYS A 260 -8.94 -29.24 8.98
C LYS A 260 -7.96 -28.15 9.40
N ALA A 261 -7.01 -27.79 8.54
CA ALA A 261 -6.07 -26.69 8.79
C ALA A 261 -6.82 -25.36 8.92
N ILE A 262 -7.73 -25.03 8.01
CA ILE A 262 -8.54 -23.80 8.04
C ILE A 262 -9.34 -23.70 9.34
N GLN A 263 -9.99 -24.78 9.77
CA GLN A 263 -10.77 -24.80 11.02
C GLN A 263 -9.91 -24.61 12.29
N ARG A 264 -8.60 -24.85 12.20
CA ARG A 264 -7.62 -24.65 13.28
C ARG A 264 -6.81 -23.37 13.13
N SER A 265 -7.10 -22.58 12.09
CA SER A 265 -6.38 -21.34 11.79
C SER A 265 -7.03 -20.14 12.45
N PHE A 266 -6.26 -19.08 12.59
CA PHE A 266 -6.75 -17.78 13.04
C PHE A 266 -6.10 -16.68 12.20
N LEU A 267 -6.90 -15.70 11.74
CA LEU A 267 -6.43 -14.58 10.93
C LEU A 267 -6.73 -13.26 11.66
N VAL A 268 -5.69 -12.47 11.88
CA VAL A 268 -5.80 -11.06 12.29
C VAL A 268 -5.74 -10.20 11.04
N SER A 269 -6.84 -9.52 10.72
CA SER A 269 -6.85 -8.49 9.68
C SER A 269 -6.38 -7.19 10.32
N ALA A 270 -5.16 -6.81 9.98
CA ALA A 270 -4.41 -5.72 10.55
C ALA A 270 -4.47 -4.49 9.63
N ASP A 271 -5.26 -3.51 10.04
CA ASP A 271 -5.51 -2.28 9.30
C ASP A 271 -5.83 -1.14 10.27
N MET A 272 -5.48 0.08 9.90
CA MET A 272 -5.55 1.27 10.75
C MET A 272 -6.96 1.52 11.30
N ALA A 273 -7.03 2.25 12.41
CA ALA A 273 -8.28 2.64 13.06
C ALA A 273 -8.35 4.16 13.20
N HIS A 274 -9.56 4.69 13.35
CA HIS A 274 -9.78 6.13 13.48
C HIS A 274 -9.71 6.54 14.95
N ALA A 275 -8.63 7.22 15.33
CA ALA A 275 -8.57 7.88 16.63
C ALA A 275 -9.60 9.01 16.72
N LEU A 276 -10.07 9.32 17.94
CA LEU A 276 -10.96 10.45 18.18
C LEU A 276 -10.32 11.75 17.68
N HIS A 277 -10.96 12.42 16.73
CA HIS A 277 -10.47 13.69 16.21
C HIS A 277 -10.96 14.85 17.11
N PRO A 278 -10.08 15.63 17.76
CA PRO A 278 -10.49 16.63 18.75
C PRO A 278 -11.37 17.75 18.17
N ASN A 279 -11.16 18.13 16.90
CA ASN A 279 -11.98 19.16 16.24
C ASN A 279 -13.26 18.62 15.58
N TYR A 280 -13.50 17.31 15.61
CA TYR A 280 -14.65 16.64 14.95
C TYR A 280 -15.14 15.46 15.79
N MET A 281 -15.23 15.66 17.11
CA MET A 281 -15.59 14.59 18.05
C MET A 281 -16.99 14.00 17.78
N ASP A 282 -17.88 14.76 17.16
CA ASP A 282 -19.23 14.35 16.76
C ASP A 282 -19.25 13.22 15.71
N LYS A 283 -18.11 12.89 15.09
CA LYS A 283 -17.98 11.82 14.11
C LYS A 283 -17.78 10.43 14.73
N HIS A 284 -17.46 10.35 16.02
CA HIS A 284 -17.31 9.09 16.74
C HIS A 284 -18.57 8.78 17.54
N GLU A 285 -18.84 7.49 17.72
CA GLU A 285 -19.83 7.04 18.69
C GLU A 285 -19.30 7.33 20.10
N GLU A 286 -20.19 7.76 21.01
CA GLU A 286 -19.83 8.32 22.32
C GLU A 286 -18.99 7.36 23.19
N ASN A 287 -19.26 6.05 23.12
CA ASN A 287 -18.61 5.01 23.90
C ASN A 287 -17.47 4.29 23.15
N HIS A 288 -17.24 4.61 21.87
CA HIS A 288 -16.21 3.97 21.03
C HIS A 288 -15.27 5.02 20.44
N GLN A 289 -14.39 5.56 21.30
CA GLN A 289 -13.50 6.67 20.99
C GLN A 289 -12.03 6.27 21.21
N PRO A 290 -11.39 5.59 20.24
CA PRO A 290 -9.99 5.20 20.37
C PRO A 290 -9.08 6.41 20.63
N LYS A 291 -8.22 6.29 21.64
CA LYS A 291 -7.24 7.31 22.01
C LYS A 291 -5.87 6.91 21.49
N LEU A 292 -5.11 7.90 21.05
CA LEU A 292 -3.67 7.72 20.82
C LEU A 292 -3.03 7.23 22.13
N HIS A 293 -2.04 6.34 22.00
CA HIS A 293 -1.35 5.67 23.12
C HIS A 293 -2.23 4.75 23.98
N GLY A 294 -3.53 4.60 23.67
CA GLY A 294 -4.47 3.79 24.44
C GLY A 294 -4.42 2.28 24.16
N GLY A 295 -3.61 1.84 23.20
CA GLY A 295 -3.50 0.43 22.81
C GLY A 295 -4.19 0.06 21.49
N LEU A 296 -4.24 -1.24 21.20
CA LEU A 296 -4.76 -1.78 19.93
C LEU A 296 -6.28 -1.69 19.86
N VAL A 297 -6.83 -1.24 18.73
CA VAL A 297 -8.27 -1.10 18.54
C VAL A 297 -8.87 -2.38 17.95
N ILE A 298 -9.86 -2.96 18.62
CA ILE A 298 -10.66 -4.08 18.10
C ILE A 298 -11.88 -3.53 17.35
N LYS A 299 -11.79 -3.49 16.02
CA LYS A 299 -12.83 -2.91 15.15
C LYS A 299 -14.06 -3.84 15.06
N HIS A 300 -15.24 -3.35 15.43
CA HIS A 300 -16.51 -4.08 15.36
C HIS A 300 -17.52 -3.42 14.42
N ASN A 301 -18.22 -4.21 13.61
CA ASN A 301 -19.34 -3.74 12.81
C ASN A 301 -20.32 -4.89 12.50
N ALA A 302 -21.57 -4.77 12.93
CA ALA A 302 -22.56 -5.84 12.77
C ALA A 302 -22.85 -6.20 11.30
N ASN A 303 -22.73 -5.24 10.38
CA ASN A 303 -22.91 -5.44 8.94
C ASN A 303 -21.69 -6.07 8.25
N GLN A 304 -20.77 -6.66 9.01
CA GLN A 304 -19.58 -7.36 8.51
C GLN A 304 -18.65 -6.46 7.68
N ARG A 305 -18.62 -5.15 7.97
CA ARG A 305 -17.53 -4.27 7.50
C ARG A 305 -16.19 -4.63 8.13
N TYR A 306 -16.22 -5.29 9.29
CA TYR A 306 -15.10 -5.98 9.90
C TYR A 306 -15.55 -7.40 10.25
N ALA A 307 -14.67 -8.39 10.11
CA ALA A 307 -14.98 -9.81 10.38
C ALA A 307 -15.04 -10.16 11.87
N THR A 308 -14.81 -9.19 12.75
CA THR A 308 -14.76 -9.37 14.20
C THR A 308 -16.11 -9.78 14.77
N ASN A 309 -16.13 -10.87 15.54
CA ASN A 309 -17.29 -11.34 16.28
C ASN A 309 -16.93 -11.65 17.75
N ALA A 310 -17.89 -12.14 18.52
CA ALA A 310 -17.68 -12.43 19.95
C ALA A 310 -16.54 -13.45 20.19
N VAL A 311 -16.44 -14.49 19.35
CA VAL A 311 -15.42 -15.54 19.47
C VAL A 311 -14.03 -15.00 19.11
N THR A 312 -13.90 -14.33 17.95
CA THR A 312 -12.60 -13.84 17.49
C THR A 312 -12.07 -12.71 18.38
N SER A 313 -12.95 -11.81 18.81
CA SER A 313 -12.56 -10.76 19.76
C SER A 313 -12.17 -11.32 21.13
N PHE A 314 -12.89 -12.32 21.65
CA PHE A 314 -12.55 -12.94 22.94
C PHE A 314 -11.15 -13.57 22.91
N ILE A 315 -10.82 -14.35 21.89
CA ILE A 315 -9.49 -14.96 21.73
C ILE A 315 -8.41 -13.86 21.69
N PHE A 316 -8.63 -12.79 20.92
CA PHE A 316 -7.67 -11.69 20.83
C PHE A 316 -7.49 -10.95 22.16
N ARG A 317 -8.57 -10.75 22.93
CA ARG A 317 -8.53 -10.14 24.26
C ARG A 317 -7.76 -11.00 25.26
N GLU A 318 -7.96 -12.31 25.26
CA GLU A 318 -7.22 -13.23 26.14
C GLU A 318 -5.71 -13.22 25.83
N ILE A 319 -5.34 -13.17 24.55
CA ILE A 319 -3.93 -13.02 24.14
C ILE A 319 -3.37 -11.68 24.65
N ALA A 320 -4.08 -10.58 24.42
CA ALA A 320 -3.65 -9.26 24.87
C ALA A 320 -3.48 -9.20 26.40
N MET A 321 -4.45 -9.73 27.15
CA MET A 321 -4.40 -9.82 28.62
C MET A 321 -3.19 -10.64 29.10
N LYS A 322 -2.95 -11.81 28.50
CA LYS A 322 -1.82 -12.69 28.86
C LYS A 322 -0.45 -12.00 28.66
N HIS A 323 -0.38 -11.06 27.73
CA HIS A 323 0.83 -10.29 27.41
C HIS A 323 0.82 -8.85 27.96
N ASN A 324 -0.16 -8.47 28.77
CA ASN A 324 -0.35 -7.11 29.30
C ASN A 324 -0.36 -6.01 28.22
N ILE A 325 -0.97 -6.31 27.05
CA ILE A 325 -1.10 -5.38 25.94
C ILE A 325 -2.44 -4.63 26.10
N PRO A 326 -2.46 -3.30 26.19
CA PRO A 326 -3.70 -2.54 26.26
C PRO A 326 -4.45 -2.61 24.93
N ILE A 327 -5.77 -2.66 25.03
CA ILE A 327 -6.70 -2.73 23.91
C ILE A 327 -7.84 -1.73 24.11
N GLN A 328 -8.48 -1.35 23.01
CA GLN A 328 -9.60 -0.41 22.92
C GLN A 328 -10.69 -0.97 22.02
#